data_AF-B0DJ22-F1
#
_entry.id   AF-B0DJ22-F1
#
_cell.length_a   1.000
_cell.length_b   1.000
_cell.length_c   1.000
_cell.angle_alpha   90.00
_cell.angle_beta   90.00
_cell.angle_gamma   90.00
#
_symmetry.space_group_name_H-M   'P 1'
#
loop_
_entity.id
_entity.type
_entity.pdbx_description
1 polymer ?
#
loop_
_entity_poly.entity_id
_entity_poly.type
_entity_poly.pdbx_seq_one_letter_code
_entity_poly.pdbx_strand_id
1 'polypeptide(L)' 'MIGERTFMGWPYLREGSVLAVSDSLFKYEKMTVAPGTPAKVVSNPRAPQGLGHWKMKADRTEQVYSK' A
#
# COMPACT_ATOMS: atom_id res chain seq x y z
N MET A 1 0.18 -9.85 -6.19
CA MET A 1 0.03 -8.70 -5.29
C MET A 1 1.20 -7.74 -5.55
N ILE A 2 0.95 -6.43 -5.47
CA ILE A 2 1.58 -5.33 -6.25
C ILE A 2 1.62 -5.61 -7.76
N GLY A 3 0.88 -4.83 -8.54
CA GLY A 3 0.68 -4.97 -9.99
C GLY A 3 -0.26 -6.08 -10.41
N GLU A 4 -0.80 -6.85 -9.46
CA GLU A 4 -1.81 -7.89 -9.72
C GLU A 4 -3.20 -7.41 -9.33
N ARG A 5 -4.22 -8.05 -9.90
CA ARG A 5 -5.62 -7.89 -9.48
C ARG A 5 -5.85 -8.53 -8.11
N THR A 6 -6.66 -7.85 -7.29
CA THR A 6 -7.18 -8.36 -6.01
C THR A 6 -8.65 -8.01 -5.87
N PHE A 7 -9.33 -8.66 -4.93
CA PHE A 7 -10.69 -8.33 -4.51
C PHE A 7 -10.64 -7.66 -3.13
N MET A 8 -11.34 -6.53 -2.97
CA MET A 8 -11.33 -5.69 -1.76
C MET A 8 -12.73 -5.20 -1.40
N GLY A 9 -12.93 -4.74 -0.16
CA GLY A 9 -14.22 -4.17 0.30
C GLY A 9 -15.21 -5.20 0.86
N TRP A 10 -14.73 -6.18 1.63
CA TRP A 10 -15.60 -7.15 2.31
C TRP A 10 -16.72 -6.45 3.10
N PRO A 11 -17.97 -6.96 3.10
CA PRO A 11 -18.42 -8.24 2.54
C PRO A 11 -18.74 -8.21 1.03
N TYR A 12 -18.85 -7.03 0.42
CA TYR A 12 -19.20 -6.88 -0.99
C TYR A 12 -17.97 -6.63 -1.86
N LEU A 13 -17.31 -7.73 -2.22
CA LEU A 13 -16.05 -7.70 -2.94
C LEU A 13 -16.13 -6.95 -4.27
N ARG A 14 -15.11 -6.12 -4.52
CA ARG A 14 -14.87 -5.42 -5.77
C ARG A 14 -13.46 -5.66 -6.26
N GLU A 15 -13.29 -5.73 -7.57
CA GLU A 15 -11.97 -5.86 -8.20
C GLU A 15 -11.19 -4.55 -8.11
N GLY A 16 -9.88 -4.67 -7.87
CA GLY A 16 -8.94 -3.55 -7.90
C GLY A 16 -7.51 -4.03 -8.17
N SER A 17 -6.67 -3.15 -8.72
CA SER A 17 -5.24 -3.42 -8.91
C SER A 17 -4.45 -2.92 -7.70
N VAL A 18 -3.55 -3.74 -7.17
CA VAL A 18 -2.70 -3.33 -6.04
C VAL A 18 -1.54 -2.46 -6.55
N LEU A 19 -1.57 -1.15 -6.29
CA LEU A 19 -0.48 -0.25 -6.71
C LEU A 19 0.73 -0.29 -5.76
N ALA A 20 0.46 -0.33 -4.46
CA ALA A 20 1.47 -0.36 -3.43
C ALA A 20 0.93 -1.06 -2.18
N VAL A 21 1.84 -1.62 -1.38
CA VAL A 21 1.57 -2.14 -0.04
C VAL A 21 2.45 -1.37 0.93
N SER A 22 1.96 -1.09 2.13
CA SER A 22 2.71 -0.19 3.01
C SER A 22 2.50 -0.54 4.47
N ASP A 23 3.59 -0.53 5.23
CA ASP A 23 3.61 -0.69 6.67
C ASP A 23 3.90 0.64 7.37
N SER A 24 4.24 0.58 8.66
CA SER A 24 4.51 1.73 9.51
C SER A 24 5.70 2.56 9.06
N LEU A 25 6.72 1.95 8.42
CA LEU A 25 7.99 2.59 8.08
C LEU A 25 8.25 2.66 6.58
N PHE A 26 7.74 1.71 5.80
CA PHE A 26 8.04 1.56 4.37
C PHE A 26 6.78 1.51 3.51
N LYS A 27 6.94 1.94 2.26
CA LYS A 27 6.00 1.74 1.17
C LYS A 27 6.68 0.90 0.11
N TYR A 28 6.06 -0.22 -0.25
CA TYR A 28 6.49 -1.11 -1.31
C TYR A 28 5.70 -0.82 -2.58
N GLU A 29 6.40 -0.50 -3.66
CA GLU A 29 5.79 -0.18 -4.96
C GLU A 29 6.65 -0.69 -6.11
N LYS A 30 6.02 -1.01 -7.25
CA LYS A 30 6.74 -1.40 -8.46
C LYS A 30 7.29 -0.14 -9.13
N MET A 31 8.61 -0.04 -9.23
CA MET A 31 9.29 1.05 -9.91
C MET A 31 10.41 0.54 -10.81
N THR A 32 10.61 1.23 -11.93
CA THR A 32 11.77 1.06 -12.81
C THR A 32 12.91 1.89 -12.25
N VAL A 33 13.94 1.24 -11.72
CA VAL A 33 15.06 1.91 -11.03
C VAL A 33 16.08 2.48 -12.01
N ALA A 34 16.22 1.87 -13.19
CA ALA A 34 17.09 2.36 -14.26
C ALA A 34 16.40 2.23 -15.62
N PRO A 35 16.61 3.17 -16.55
CA PRO A 35 16.07 3.09 -17.91
C PRO A 35 16.39 1.73 -18.56
N GLY A 36 15.40 1.11 -19.21
CA GLY A 36 15.56 -0.18 -19.89
C GLY A 36 15.55 -1.43 -18.98
N THR A 37 15.38 -1.27 -17.67
CA THR A 37 15.25 -2.41 -16.74
C THR A 37 13.78 -2.71 -16.41
N PRO A 38 13.43 -3.99 -16.16
CA PRO A 38 12.07 -4.33 -15.73
C PRO A 38 11.76 -3.73 -14.35
N ALA A 39 10.50 -3.32 -14.16
CA ALA A 39 10.05 -2.77 -12.89
C ALA A 39 10.15 -3.84 -11.78
N LYS A 40 10.74 -3.45 -10.65
CA LYS A 40 10.88 -4.31 -9.47
C LYS A 40 10.19 -3.68 -8.27
N VAL A 41 9.84 -4.49 -7.29
CA VAL A 41 9.32 -3.99 -6.02
C VAL A 41 10.47 -3.32 -5.26
N VAL A 42 10.29 -2.05 -4.92
CA VAL A 42 11.25 -1.25 -4.17
C VAL A 42 10.65 -0.91 -2.82
N SER A 43 11.48 -0.98 -1.77
CA SER A 43 11.12 -0.49 -0.43
C SER A 43 11.49 0.99 -0.34
N ASN A 44 10.48 1.84 -0.18
CA ASN A 44 10.64 3.28 -0.06
C ASN A 44 10.40 3.69 1.40
N PRO A 45 11.43 4.15 2.15
CA PRO A 45 11.26 4.66 3.49
C PRO A 45 10.29 5.84 3.51
N ARG A 46 9.39 5.88 4.48
CA ARG A 46 8.49 7.02 4.65
C ARG A 46 9.26 8.24 5.13
N ALA A 47 8.90 9.40 4.58
CA ALA A 47 9.27 10.67 5.19
C ALA A 47 8.69 10.76 6.61
N PRO A 48 9.34 11.47 7.55
CA PRO A 48 8.86 11.59 8.95
C PRO A 48 7.39 12.03 9.07
N GLN A 49 6.95 12.97 8.22
CA GLN A 49 5.56 13.43 8.16
C GLN A 49 4.58 12.33 7.68
N GLY A 50 5.07 11.41 6.85
CA GLY A 50 4.29 10.28 6.32
C GLY A 50 3.99 9.19 7.35
N LEU A 51 4.76 9.11 8.45
CA LEU A 51 4.55 8.14 9.54
C LEU A 51 3.21 8.41 10.26
N GLY A 52 2.98 9.65 10.66
CA GLY A 52 1.75 10.06 11.36
C GLY A 52 0.51 9.89 10.48
N HIS A 53 0.60 10.24 9.20
CA HIS A 53 -0.50 10.04 8.25
C HIS A 53 -0.86 8.57 8.03
N TRP A 54 0.11 7.67 8.02
CA TRP A 54 -0.15 6.24 7.91
C TRP A 54 -0.85 5.72 9.17
N LYS A 55 -0.31 6.05 10.36
CA LYS A 55 -0.87 5.64 11.66
C LYS A 55 -2.34 6.07 11.77
N MET A 56 -2.64 7.34 11.47
CA MET A 56 -4.00 7.88 11.53
C MET A 56 -4.98 7.12 10.60
N LYS A 57 -4.55 6.72 9.41
CA LYS A 57 -5.39 5.95 8.47
C LYS A 57 -5.61 4.52 8.93
N ALA A 58 -4.57 3.88 9.46
CA ALA A 58 -4.66 2.53 10.02
C ALA A 58 -5.65 2.50 11.19
N ASP A 59 -5.45 3.40 12.17
CA ASP A 59 -6.29 3.49 13.37
C ASP A 59 -7.75 3.78 13.02
N ARG A 60 -8.01 4.70 12.08
CA ARG A 60 -9.37 4.98 11.61
C ARG A 60 -10.03 3.74 11.00
N THR A 61 -9.30 2.96 10.22
CA THR A 61 -9.82 1.75 9.57
C THR A 61 -10.19 0.72 10.62
N GLU A 62 -9.28 0.45 11.56
CA GLU A 62 -9.52 -0.46 12.67
C GLU A 62 -10.74 -0.04 13.51
N GLN A 63 -10.84 1.22 13.91
CA GLN A 63 -11.98 1.73 14.69
C GLN A 63 -13.34 1.58 13.99
N VAL A 64 -13.36 1.60 12.65
CA VAL A 64 -14.60 1.45 11.87
C VAL A 64 -15.03 -0.01 11.78
N TYR A 65 -14.08 -0.94 11.67
CA TYR A 65 -14.37 -2.36 11.41
C TYR A 65 -14.28 -3.27 12.64
N SER A 66 -13.75 -2.80 13.77
CA SER A 66 -13.64 -3.55 15.02
C SER A 66 -14.80 -3.33 16.01
N LYS A 67 -15.90 -2.73 15.55
CA LYS A 67 -17.16 -2.59 16.31
C LYS A 67 -18.14 -3.67 15.88
#